data_AF-A0A2C5YSF2-F1
#
_entry.id   AF-A0A2C5YSF2-F1
#
_cell.length_a   1.000
_cell.length_b   1.000
_cell.length_c   1.000
_cell.angle_alpha   90.00
_cell.angle_beta   90.00
_cell.angle_gamma   90.00
#
_symmetry.space_group_name_H-M   'P 1'
#
loop_
_entity.id
_entity.type
_entity.pdbx_description
1 polymer ?
#
loop_
_entity_poly.entity_id
_entity_poly.type
_entity_poly.pdbx_seq_one_letter_code
_entity_poly.pdbx_strand_id
1 'polypeptide(L)'
;MADVKNLAPDLERLDGQLDDLEEVLSPLLEGLDERAGRLPLLDRAKLFSLSAYAIESLLFSSLRLQGVDARNHAVFTELKRVQQYFGKIQDAEGSKQRPTLTVNQEATARILKAGLVRFPPPQLM
;
A
#
# COMPACT_ATOMS: atom_id res chain seq x y z
N MET A 1 -25.26 12.50 -41.08
CA MET A 1 -24.94 13.37 -39.93
C MET A 1 -24.65 12.43 -38.78
N ALA A 2 -23.42 12.46 -38.25
CA ALA A 2 -23.03 11.54 -37.18
C ALA A 2 -23.92 11.79 -35.96
N ASP A 3 -24.47 10.71 -35.43
CA ASP A 3 -25.30 10.69 -34.23
C ASP A 3 -24.51 11.34 -33.09
N VAL A 4 -24.93 12.54 -32.67
CA VAL A 4 -24.24 13.30 -31.63
C VAL A 4 -24.53 12.57 -30.32
N LYS A 5 -23.52 11.87 -29.80
CA LYS A 5 -23.60 11.18 -28.51
C LYS A 5 -24.14 12.15 -27.46
N ASN A 6 -25.27 11.80 -26.86
CA ASN A 6 -25.79 12.55 -25.72
C ASN A 6 -24.85 12.33 -24.52
N LEU A 7 -24.14 13.39 -24.12
CA LEU A 7 -23.18 13.38 -23.02
C LEU A 7 -23.80 13.75 -21.67
N ALA A 8 -25.04 14.26 -21.65
CA ALA A 8 -25.73 14.64 -20.42
C ALA A 8 -25.70 13.57 -19.31
N PRO A 9 -26.01 12.28 -19.58
CA PRO A 9 -25.99 11.27 -18.52
C PRO A 9 -24.58 10.99 -17.97
N ASP A 10 -23.54 11.14 -18.78
CA ASP A 10 -22.16 10.95 -18.32
C ASP A 10 -21.69 12.14 -17.47
N LEU A 11 -22.17 13.35 -17.76
CA LEU A 11 -21.89 14.56 -16.99
C LEU A 11 -22.62 14.54 -15.64
N GLU A 12 -23.92 14.19 -15.62
CA GLU A 12 -24.68 14.02 -14.38
C GLU A 12 -24.05 12.97 -13.46
N ARG A 13 -23.57 11.86 -14.06
CA ARG A 13 -22.86 10.83 -13.30
C ARG A 13 -21.53 11.35 -12.76
N LEU A 14 -20.77 12.11 -13.55
CA LEU A 14 -19.51 12.68 -13.09
C LEU A 14 -19.73 13.68 -11.95
N ASP A 15 -20.77 14.51 -12.05
CA ASP A 15 -21.18 15.48 -11.04
C ASP A 15 -21.46 14.79 -9.70
N GLY A 16 -22.34 13.78 -9.69
CA GLY A 16 -22.62 13.01 -8.47
C GLY A 16 -21.39 12.27 -7.92
N GLN A 17 -20.49 11.77 -8.79
CA GLN A 17 -19.24 11.16 -8.34
C GLN A 17 -18.27 12.16 -7.68
N LEU A 18 -18.32 13.43 -8.07
CA LEU A 18 -17.52 14.49 -7.45
C LEU A 18 -18.12 14.91 -6.11
N ASP A 19 -19.45 15.02 -6.01
CA ASP A 19 -20.15 15.31 -4.75
C ASP A 19 -19.84 14.24 -3.68
N ASP A 20 -20.00 12.95 -4.03
CA ASP A 20 -19.67 11.83 -3.14
C ASP A 20 -18.21 11.89 -2.68
N LEU A 21 -17.30 12.25 -3.59
CA LEU A 21 -15.89 12.34 -3.29
C LEU A 21 -15.56 13.52 -2.37
N GLU A 22 -16.21 14.66 -2.58
CA GLU A 22 -16.06 15.84 -1.72
C GLU A 22 -16.54 15.53 -0.29
N GLU A 23 -17.67 14.84 -0.14
CA GLU A 23 -18.17 14.40 1.16
C GLU A 23 -17.15 13.50 1.88
N VAL A 24 -16.60 12.49 1.19
CA VAL A 24 -15.63 11.55 1.76
C VAL A 24 -14.29 12.22 2.08
N LEU A 25 -13.84 13.17 1.24
CA LEU A 25 -12.56 13.85 1.43
C LEU A 25 -12.63 15.03 2.39
N SER A 26 -13.79 15.65 2.60
CA SER A 26 -14.00 16.77 3.52
C SER A 26 -13.28 16.61 4.88
N PRO A 27 -13.45 15.50 5.63
CA PRO A 27 -12.74 15.33 6.89
C PRO A 27 -11.21 15.21 6.73
N LEU A 28 -10.69 14.86 5.56
CA LEU A 28 -9.25 14.81 5.30
C LEU A 28 -8.68 16.16 4.87
N LEU A 29 -9.49 17.05 4.29
CA LEU A 29 -9.06 18.41 3.90
C LEU A 29 -8.74 19.26 5.14
N GLU A 30 -9.52 19.09 6.21
CA GLU A 30 -9.31 19.80 7.46
C GLU A 30 -8.72 18.85 8.52
N GLY A 31 -7.41 18.89 8.77
CA GLY A 31 -6.80 18.13 9.88
C GLY A 31 -6.30 16.73 9.51
N LEU A 32 -5.78 16.56 8.29
CA LEU A 32 -5.08 15.34 7.87
C LEU A 32 -3.95 14.98 8.84
N ASP A 33 -3.09 15.94 9.19
CA ASP A 33 -1.93 15.71 10.05
C ASP A 33 -2.31 15.26 11.46
N GLU A 34 -3.36 15.87 12.02
CA GLU A 34 -3.86 15.51 13.34
C GLU A 34 -4.45 14.09 13.35
N ARG A 35 -5.25 13.74 12.34
CA ARG A 35 -5.79 12.37 12.19
C ARG A 35 -4.68 11.36 11.96
N ALA A 36 -3.75 11.67 11.06
CA ALA A 36 -2.59 10.84 10.77
C ALA A 36 -1.70 10.63 12.01
N GLY A 37 -1.55 11.64 12.86
CA GLY A 37 -0.79 11.57 14.11
C GLY A 37 -1.37 10.61 15.15
N ARG A 38 -2.68 10.31 15.08
CA ARG A 38 -3.38 9.37 15.98
C ARG A 38 -3.33 7.91 15.49
N LEU A 39 -2.87 7.67 14.25
CA LEU A 39 -2.85 6.34 13.65
C LEU A 39 -1.53 5.60 13.94
N PRO A 40 -1.59 4.26 14.08
CA PRO A 40 -0.39 3.42 14.01
C PRO A 40 0.39 3.66 12.72
N LEU A 41 1.70 3.41 12.75
CA LEU A 41 2.62 3.70 11.63
C LEU A 41 2.11 3.17 10.28
N LEU A 42 1.59 1.94 10.27
CA LEU A 42 1.12 1.29 9.06
C LEU A 42 -0.17 1.93 8.52
N ASP A 43 -1.14 2.20 9.39
CA ASP A 43 -2.40 2.84 8.99
C ASP A 43 -2.17 4.28 8.54
N ARG A 44 -1.21 4.97 9.15
CA ARG A 44 -0.74 6.27 8.71
C ARG A 44 -0.14 6.22 7.29
N ALA A 45 0.66 5.20 6.99
CA ALA A 45 1.22 5.00 5.65
C ALA A 45 0.13 4.73 4.59
N LYS A 46 -0.89 3.94 4.95
CA LYS A 46 -2.07 3.71 4.10
C LYS A 46 -2.81 5.02 3.82
N LEU A 47 -3.09 5.80 4.86
CA LEU A 47 -3.81 7.07 4.76
C LEU A 47 -3.09 8.01 3.78
N PHE A 48 -1.80 8.31 4.02
CA PHE A 48 -1.05 9.22 3.14
C PHE A 48 -0.91 8.70 1.70
N SER A 49 -0.73 7.39 1.52
CA SER A 49 -0.60 6.81 0.17
C SER A 49 -1.92 6.87 -0.60
N LEU A 50 -3.05 6.63 0.07
CA LEU A 50 -4.39 6.77 -0.51
C LEU A 50 -4.71 8.24 -0.81
N SER A 51 -4.39 9.17 0.08
CA SER A 51 -4.57 10.60 -0.15
C SER A 51 -3.78 11.09 -1.37
N ALA A 52 -2.49 10.71 -1.47
CA ALA A 52 -1.68 11.03 -2.64
C ALA A 52 -2.26 10.42 -3.92
N TYR A 53 -2.72 9.17 -3.87
CA TYR A 53 -3.34 8.51 -5.02
C TYR A 53 -4.63 9.22 -5.47
N ALA A 54 -5.47 9.67 -4.53
CA ALA A 54 -6.67 10.41 -4.82
C ALA A 54 -6.35 11.74 -5.53
N ILE A 55 -5.37 12.49 -5.03
CA ILE A 55 -4.92 13.77 -5.63
C ILE A 55 -4.41 13.56 -7.06
N GLU A 56 -3.52 12.58 -7.27
CA GLU A 56 -2.98 12.29 -8.62
C GLU A 56 -4.09 11.81 -9.57
N SER A 57 -5.07 11.05 -9.07
CA SER A 57 -6.22 10.59 -9.86
C SER A 57 -7.13 11.74 -10.28
N LEU A 58 -7.32 12.73 -9.40
CA LEU A 58 -8.07 13.95 -9.70
C LEU A 58 -7.35 14.83 -10.71
N LEU A 59 -6.04 15.01 -10.56
CA LEU A 59 -5.20 15.72 -11.54
C LEU A 59 -5.25 15.03 -12.91
N PHE A 60 -5.11 13.70 -12.94
CA PHE A 60 -5.22 12.91 -14.16
C PHE A 60 -6.59 13.09 -14.83
N SER A 61 -7.67 13.09 -14.04
CA SER A 61 -9.03 13.26 -14.55
C SER A 61 -9.27 14.67 -15.10
N SER A 62 -8.78 15.70 -14.40
CA SER A 62 -8.85 17.10 -14.84
C SER A 62 -8.14 17.32 -16.18
N LEU A 63 -6.94 16.76 -16.36
CA LEU A 63 -6.21 16.82 -17.63
C LEU A 63 -7.01 16.18 -18.78
N ARG A 64 -7.68 15.06 -18.52
CA ARG A 64 -8.52 14.41 -19.52
C ARG A 64 -9.73 15.25 -19.92
N LEU A 65 -10.35 15.95 -18.96
CA LEU A 65 -11.46 16.87 -19.23
C LEU A 65 -11.00 18.08 -20.07
N GLN A 66 -9.74 18.50 -19.91
CA GLN A 66 -9.13 19.56 -20.73
C GLN A 66 -8.68 19.08 -22.12
N GLY A 67 -8.90 17.81 -22.46
CA GLY A 67 -8.48 17.24 -23.74
C GLY A 67 -6.98 16.95 -23.85
N VAL A 68 -6.23 17.02 -22.74
CA VAL A 68 -4.82 16.66 -22.69
C VAL A 68 -4.69 15.14 -22.69
N ASP A 69 -3.69 14.62 -23.43
CA ASP A 69 -3.33 13.20 -23.36
C ASP A 69 -2.64 12.89 -22.01
N ALA A 70 -3.47 12.66 -21.00
CA ALA A 70 -3.02 12.41 -19.65
C ALA A 70 -2.16 11.14 -19.51
N ARG A 71 -2.23 10.18 -20.45
CA ARG A 71 -1.43 8.94 -20.40
C ARG A 71 0.04 9.17 -20.76
N ASN A 72 0.29 10.15 -21.64
CA ASN A 72 1.64 10.59 -21.99
C ASN A 72 2.10 11.79 -21.13
N HIS A 73 1.29 12.20 -20.15
CA HIS A 73 1.61 13.30 -19.23
C HIS A 73 2.40 12.82 -18.01
N ALA A 74 3.22 13.70 -17.42
CA ALA A 74 4.03 13.42 -16.24
C ALA A 74 3.20 12.90 -15.04
N VAL A 75 1.97 13.38 -14.90
CA VAL A 75 1.00 12.93 -13.86
C VAL A 75 0.76 11.42 -13.91
N PHE A 76 0.74 10.79 -15.09
CA PHE A 76 0.59 9.33 -15.17
C PHE A 76 1.81 8.59 -14.61
N THR A 77 3.00 9.17 -14.73
CA THR A 77 4.23 8.64 -14.12
C THR A 77 4.14 8.72 -12.59
N GLU A 78 3.68 9.86 -12.06
CA GLU A 78 3.46 10.02 -10.61
C GLU A 78 2.38 9.10 -10.09
N LEU A 79 1.26 8.94 -10.81
CA LEU A 79 0.21 7.98 -10.47
C LEU A 79 0.76 6.54 -10.39
N LYS A 80 1.62 6.15 -11.34
CA LYS A 80 2.30 4.85 -11.32
C LYS A 80 3.27 4.71 -10.15
N ARG A 81 4.01 5.78 -9.83
CA ARG A 81 4.90 5.82 -8.67
C ARG A 81 4.11 5.64 -7.37
N VAL A 82 2.98 6.33 -7.20
CA VAL A 82 2.12 6.19 -6.00
C VAL A 82 1.56 4.76 -5.89
N GLN A 83 1.11 4.16 -7.00
CA GLN A 83 0.63 2.76 -7.01
C GLN A 83 1.67 1.77 -6.47
N GLN A 84 2.97 2.01 -6.68
CA GLN A 84 4.03 1.14 -6.15
C GLN A 84 4.11 1.17 -4.61
N TYR A 85 3.68 2.26 -3.95
CA TYR A 85 3.67 2.32 -2.49
C TYR A 85 2.62 1.40 -1.86
N PHE A 86 1.52 1.11 -2.56
CA PHE A 86 0.58 0.10 -2.10
C PHE A 86 1.22 -1.29 -2.03
N GLY A 87 2.08 -1.64 -2.98
CA GLY A 87 2.88 -2.86 -2.92
C GLY A 87 3.81 -2.88 -1.70
N LYS A 88 4.55 -1.80 -1.47
CA LYS A 88 5.43 -1.67 -0.29
C LYS A 88 4.68 -1.81 1.03
N ILE A 89 3.48 -1.25 1.11
CA ILE A 89 2.61 -1.33 2.31
C ILE A 89 2.08 -2.76 2.48
N GLN A 90 1.62 -3.40 1.40
CA GLN A 90 1.18 -4.80 1.43
C GLN A 90 2.31 -5.76 1.84
N ASP A 91 3.52 -5.54 1.34
CA ASP A 91 4.70 -6.31 1.73
C ASP A 91 4.99 -6.13 3.23
N ALA A 92 4.90 -4.90 3.73
CA ALA A 92 5.06 -4.61 5.16
C ALA A 92 3.95 -5.25 6.02
N GLU A 93 2.70 -5.28 5.54
CA GLU A 93 1.58 -5.97 6.20
C GLU A 93 1.73 -7.48 6.23
N GLY A 94 2.12 -8.06 5.09
CA GLY A 94 2.32 -9.50 4.91
C GLY A 94 3.58 -10.01 5.59
N SER A 95 4.50 -9.13 5.98
CA SER A 95 5.74 -9.45 6.70
C SER A 95 5.55 -9.90 8.15
N LYS A 96 4.38 -10.48 8.50
CA LYS A 96 4.25 -11.36 9.67
C LYS A 96 5.27 -12.49 9.55
N GLN A 97 6.48 -12.23 10.03
CA GLN A 97 7.53 -13.17 10.41
C GLN A 97 7.51 -14.45 9.58
N ARG A 98 7.95 -14.41 8.31
CA ARG A 98 8.65 -15.60 7.84
C ARG A 98 9.90 -15.69 8.70
N PRO A 99 10.08 -16.74 9.52
CA PRO A 99 11.30 -16.87 10.29
C PRO A 99 12.45 -16.91 9.28
N THR A 100 13.22 -15.83 9.19
CA THR A 100 14.48 -15.82 8.43
C THR A 100 15.49 -16.76 9.08
N LEU A 101 15.28 -17.07 10.36
CA LEU A 101 15.96 -18.12 11.09
C LEU A 101 15.17 -19.44 10.98
N THR A 102 15.58 -20.31 10.06
CA THR A 102 15.21 -21.73 10.13
C THR A 102 16.20 -22.44 11.04
N VAL A 103 15.70 -23.21 12.02
CA VAL A 103 16.56 -23.98 12.92
C VAL A 103 17.23 -25.08 12.13
N ASN A 104 18.56 -25.05 12.02
CA ASN A 104 19.33 -26.11 11.39
C ASN A 104 19.40 -27.32 12.34
N GLN A 105 18.49 -28.28 12.13
CA GLN A 105 18.37 -29.47 12.97
C GLN A 105 19.64 -30.32 12.98
N GLU A 106 20.38 -30.37 11.87
CA GLU A 106 21.67 -31.08 11.83
C GLU A 106 22.72 -30.41 12.71
N ALA A 107 22.82 -29.08 12.68
CA ALA A 107 23.74 -28.34 13.53
C ALA A 107 23.39 -28.54 15.02
N THR A 108 22.10 -28.48 15.37
CA THR A 108 21.61 -28.79 16.72
C THR A 108 21.97 -30.22 17.15
N ALA A 109 21.81 -31.20 16.25
CA ALA A 109 22.17 -32.59 16.53
C ALA A 109 23.69 -32.79 16.74
N ARG A 110 24.53 -32.09 15.97
CA ARG A 110 25.99 -32.11 16.15
C ARG A 110 26.41 -31.51 17.49
N ILE A 111 25.80 -30.38 17.89
CA ILE A 111 26.06 -29.73 19.18
C ILE A 111 25.64 -30.63 20.35
N LEU A 112 24.45 -31.24 20.28
CA LEU A 112 23.97 -32.19 21.29
C LEU A 112 24.88 -33.42 21.41
N LYS A 113 25.29 -34.02 20.28
CA LYS A 113 26.22 -35.16 20.29
C LYS A 113 27.58 -34.79 20.91
N ALA A 114 28.14 -33.65 20.54
CA ALA A 114 29.42 -33.19 21.10
C ALA A 114 29.33 -32.92 22.62
N GLY A 115 28.18 -32.42 23.09
CA GLY A 115 27.91 -32.23 24.53
C GLY A 115 27.76 -33.54 25.31
N LEU A 116 27.11 -34.55 24.71
CA LEU A 116 26.87 -35.85 25.34
C LEU A 116 28.13 -36.74 25.40
N VAL A 117 29.03 -36.63 24.43
CA VAL A 117 30.31 -37.39 24.41
C VAL A 117 31.25 -37.00 25.56
N ARG A 118 31.07 -35.81 26.16
CA ARG A 118 31.92 -35.35 27.26
C ARG A 118 31.52 -35.92 28.63
N PHE A 119 30.41 -36.65 28.74
CA PHE A 119 30.03 -37.32 29.98
C PHE A 119 30.43 -38.80 29.90
N PRO A 120 31.56 -39.21 30.51
CA PRO A 120 31.95 -40.62 30.49
C PRO A 120 30.86 -41.47 31.16
N PRO A 121 30.53 -42.66 30.63
CA PRO A 121 29.57 -43.53 31.26
C PRO A 121 30.06 -43.87 32.68
N PRO A 122 29.16 -43.94 33.69
CA PRO A 122 29.55 -44.30 35.04
C PRO A 122 30.24 -45.66 34.99
N GLN A 123 31.52 -45.69 35.40
CA GLN A 123 32.25 -46.94 35.55
C GLN A 123 31.63 -47.69 36.73
N LEU A 124 30.90 -48.76 36.43
CA LEU A 124 30.46 -49.72 37.43
C LEU A 124 31.71 -50.43 37.99
N MET A 125 31.91 -50.31 39.30
CA MET A 125 32.83 -51.13 40.08
C MET A 125 32.45 -52.60 40.00
#